data_AF-A0A2H1IXY2-F1
#
_entry.id   AF-A0A2H1IXY2-F1
#
_cell.length_a   1.000
_cell.length_b   1.000
_cell.length_c   1.000
_cell.angle_alpha   90.00
_cell.angle_beta   90.00
_cell.angle_gamma   90.00
#
_symmetry.space_group_name_H-M   'P 1'
#
loop_
_entity.id
_entity.type
_entity.pdbx_description
1 polymer ?
#
loop_
_entity_poly.entity_id
_entity_poly.type
_entity_poly.pdbx_seq_one_letter_code
_entity_poly.pdbx_strand_id
1 'polypeptide(L)'
;MATTYNQTRRGLTARPRKAQIRLAMKFKQWTNSDLAFKAKVSTGTVGNILGARETCNPETAGKIAKALGFETEELFDLERINYAA
;
A
#
# COMPACT_ATOMS: atom_id res chain seq x y z
N MET A 1 -30.71 4.90 -11.58
CA MET A 1 -29.74 5.69 -10.79
C MET A 1 -28.49 4.85 -10.60
N ALA A 2 -27.51 4.98 -11.50
CA ALA A 2 -26.22 4.33 -11.35
C ALA A 2 -25.42 5.14 -10.32
N THR A 3 -25.19 4.51 -9.17
CA THR A 3 -24.48 5.07 -8.02
C THR A 3 -23.10 5.56 -8.45
N THR A 4 -22.75 6.76 -7.98
CA THR A 4 -21.50 7.51 -8.16
C THR A 4 -20.27 6.77 -7.60
N TYR A 5 -20.04 5.51 -7.98
CA TYR A 5 -19.02 4.61 -7.41
C TYR A 5 -17.81 4.39 -8.31
N ASN A 6 -17.74 5.05 -9.48
CA ASN A 6 -16.80 4.65 -10.53
C ASN A 6 -16.00 5.78 -11.21
N GLN A 7 -15.91 6.99 -10.62
CA GLN A 7 -15.10 8.08 -11.21
C GLN A 7 -13.77 8.37 -10.49
N THR A 8 -13.57 7.94 -9.24
CA THR A 8 -12.33 8.21 -8.47
C THR A 8 -11.26 7.12 -8.57
N ARG A 9 -11.51 6.01 -9.28
CA ARG A 9 -10.59 4.85 -9.38
C ARG A 9 -9.65 4.85 -10.59
N ARG A 10 -9.67 5.88 -11.45
CA ARG A 10 -8.86 5.90 -12.68
C ARG A 10 -7.82 7.01 -12.62
N GLY A 11 -6.60 6.63 -12.24
CA GLY A 11 -5.44 7.43 -12.58
C GLY A 11 -4.27 7.32 -11.64
N LEU A 12 -4.40 6.81 -10.41
CA LEU A 12 -3.30 6.79 -9.44
C LEU A 12 -3.04 5.39 -8.84
N THR A 13 -1.77 5.01 -8.80
CA THR A 13 -1.23 3.87 -8.07
C THR A 13 -0.24 4.34 -7.02
N ALA A 14 -0.06 3.56 -5.96
CA ALA A 14 0.98 3.80 -4.97
C ALA A 14 2.13 2.79 -5.18
N ARG A 15 3.35 3.29 -5.36
CA ARG A 15 4.56 2.48 -5.42
C ARG A 15 5.17 2.39 -4.01
N PRO A 16 5.35 1.19 -3.44
CA PRO A 16 5.89 1.02 -2.10
C PRO A 16 7.41 1.27 -2.09
N ARG A 17 7.87 2.09 -1.14
CA ARG A 17 9.28 2.21 -0.80
C ARG A 17 9.67 1.06 0.11
N LYS A 18 9.87 -0.13 -0.48
CA LYS A 18 10.02 -1.42 0.21
C LYS A 18 11.07 -1.38 1.32
N ALA A 19 12.20 -0.68 1.10
CA ALA A 19 13.27 -0.55 2.10
C ALA A 19 12.79 0.17 3.37
N GLN A 20 12.06 1.27 3.22
CA GLN A 20 11.54 2.06 4.34
C GLN A 20 10.43 1.30 5.08
N ILE A 21 9.54 0.63 4.36
CA ILE A 21 8.50 -0.21 4.97
C ILE A 21 9.15 -1.33 5.81
N ARG A 22 10.16 -2.02 5.26
CA ARG A 22 10.90 -3.05 5.99
C ARG A 22 11.65 -2.49 7.20
N LEU A 23 12.22 -1.29 7.10
CA LEU A 23 12.88 -0.62 8.22
C LEU A 23 11.87 -0.28 9.33
N ALA A 24 10.72 0.30 8.99
CA ALA A 24 9.65 0.60 9.93
C ALA A 24 9.12 -0.66 10.63
N MET A 25 8.94 -1.75 9.88
CA MET A 25 8.56 -3.05 10.43
C MET A 25 9.61 -3.61 11.40
N LYS A 26 10.90 -3.55 11.04
CA LYS A 26 12.00 -3.98 11.92
C LYS A 26 12.05 -3.19 13.21
N PHE A 27 11.90 -1.86 13.13
CA PHE A 27 11.88 -0.99 14.31
C PHE A 27 10.75 -1.36 15.28
N LYS A 28 9.58 -1.73 14.75
CA LYS A 28 8.44 -2.19 15.54
C LYS A 28 8.47 -3.68 15.89
N GLN A 29 9.46 -4.43 15.41
CA GLN A 29 9.55 -5.89 15.54
C GLN A 29 8.33 -6.63 14.97
N TRP A 30 7.78 -6.15 13.86
CA TRP A 30 6.58 -6.74 13.24
C TRP A 30 6.93 -7.69 12.09
N THR A 31 6.17 -8.79 12.01
CA THR A 31 6.17 -9.69 10.86
C THR A 31 5.23 -9.19 9.76
N ASN A 32 5.28 -9.80 8.58
CA ASN A 32 4.32 -9.53 7.50
C ASN A 32 2.88 -9.81 7.94
N SER A 33 2.67 -10.81 8.78
CA SER A 33 1.35 -11.17 9.32
C SER A 33 0.84 -10.11 10.30
N ASP A 34 1.71 -9.58 11.16
CA ASP A 34 1.35 -8.51 12.08
C ASP A 34 0.96 -7.24 11.33
N LEU A 35 1.74 -6.87 10.31
CA LEU A 35 1.42 -5.73 9.46
C LEU A 35 0.07 -5.93 8.76
N ALA A 36 -0.19 -7.12 8.21
CA ALA A 36 -1.46 -7.43 7.55
C ALA A 36 -2.64 -7.30 8.53
N PHE A 37 -2.49 -7.83 9.74
CA PHE A 37 -3.50 -7.76 10.79
C PHE A 37 -3.77 -6.29 11.21
N LYS A 38 -2.73 -5.52 11.49
CA LYS A 38 -2.85 -4.11 11.91
C LYS A 38 -3.40 -3.22 10.81
N ALA A 39 -2.99 -3.44 9.56
CA ALA A 39 -3.47 -2.70 8.39
C ALA A 39 -4.84 -3.20 7.87
N LYS A 40 -5.39 -4.27 8.44
CA LYS A 40 -6.65 -4.91 8.01
C LYS A 40 -6.64 -5.26 6.51
N VAL A 41 -5.54 -5.83 6.05
CA VAL A 41 -5.37 -6.33 4.67
C VAL A 41 -4.98 -7.81 4.72
N SER A 42 -5.10 -8.53 3.60
CA SER A 42 -4.67 -9.93 3.57
C SER A 42 -3.14 -10.05 3.66
N THR A 43 -2.66 -11.13 4.27
CA THR A 43 -1.23 -11.46 4.34
C THR A 43 -0.61 -11.56 2.94
N GLY A 44 -1.35 -12.12 1.98
CA GLY A 44 -0.96 -12.15 0.57
C GLY A 44 -0.82 -10.75 -0.06
N THR A 45 -1.62 -9.78 0.35
CA THR A 45 -1.48 -8.38 -0.11
C THR A 45 -0.14 -7.81 0.35
N VAL A 46 0.21 -7.97 1.63
CA VAL A 46 1.49 -7.51 2.18
C VAL A 46 2.66 -8.25 1.53
N GLY A 47 2.56 -9.57 1.38
CA GLY A 47 3.57 -10.40 0.71
C GLY A 47 3.82 -9.96 -0.74
N ASN A 48 2.76 -9.67 -1.50
CA ASN A 48 2.89 -9.17 -2.86
C ASN A 48 3.56 -7.79 -2.90
N ILE A 49 3.14 -6.85 -2.04
CA ILE A 49 3.68 -5.48 -1.97
C ILE A 49 5.17 -5.47 -1.60
N LEU A 50 5.58 -6.32 -0.66
CA LEU A 50 6.98 -6.42 -0.22
C LEU A 50 7.82 -7.37 -1.08
N GLY A 51 7.18 -8.15 -1.94
CA GLY A 51 7.77 -9.12 -2.87
C GLY A 51 7.86 -8.57 -4.28
N ALA A 52 7.29 -9.29 -5.25
CA ALA A 52 7.43 -9.01 -6.69
C ALA A 52 6.58 -7.82 -7.18
N ARG A 53 5.50 -7.44 -6.47
CA ARG A 53 4.61 -6.38 -6.94
C ARG A 53 5.27 -5.01 -6.75
N GLU A 54 5.11 -4.15 -7.74
CA GLU A 54 5.69 -2.80 -7.74
C GLU A 54 4.68 -1.69 -7.43
N THR A 55 3.38 -1.99 -7.47
CA THR A 55 2.33 -0.99 -7.25
C THR A 55 1.14 -1.59 -6.51
N CYS A 56 0.44 -0.76 -5.73
CA CYS A 56 -0.82 -1.09 -5.08
C CYS A 56 -1.84 0.05 -5.21
N ASN A 57 -3.07 -0.21 -4.78
CA ASN A 57 -4.09 0.82 -4.69
C ASN A 57 -3.70 1.84 -3.60
N PRO A 58 -3.81 3.16 -3.84
CA PRO A 58 -3.59 4.19 -2.81
C PRO A 58 -4.33 3.94 -1.49
N GLU A 59 -5.53 3.36 -1.52
CA GLU A 59 -6.26 3.02 -0.29
C GLU A 59 -5.51 1.97 0.56
N THR A 60 -4.88 0.99 -0.09
CA THR A 60 -4.07 -0.04 0.58
C THR A 60 -2.79 0.57 1.14
N ALA A 61 -2.15 1.47 0.39
CA ALA A 61 -0.97 2.21 0.86
C ALA A 61 -1.28 3.02 2.12
N GLY A 62 -2.39 3.78 2.13
CA GLY A 62 -2.81 4.54 3.30
C GLY A 62 -3.08 3.68 4.53
N LYS A 63 -3.71 2.50 4.36
CA LYS A 63 -3.92 1.55 5.47
C LYS A 63 -2.61 1.04 6.05
N ILE A 64 -1.63 0.71 5.21
CA ILE A 64 -0.32 0.22 5.63
C ILE A 64 0.48 1.32 6.33
N ALA A 65 0.51 2.53 5.77
CA ALA A 65 1.22 3.66 6.37
C ALA A 65 0.63 4.04 7.73
N LYS A 66 -0.70 4.12 7.82
CA LYS A 66 -1.42 4.34 9.09
C LYS A 66 -1.11 3.26 10.12
N ALA A 67 -1.05 1.99 9.73
CA ALA A 67 -0.71 0.91 10.64
C ALA A 67 0.73 1.04 11.18
N LEU A 68 1.66 1.51 10.35
CA LEU A 68 3.04 1.76 10.75
C LEU A 68 3.22 3.10 11.49
N GLY A 69 2.20 3.97 11.50
CA GLY A 69 2.26 5.28 12.16
C GLY A 69 3.09 6.31 11.40
N PHE A 70 3.12 6.20 10.07
CA PHE A 70 3.79 7.15 9.18
C PHE A 70 2.77 7.75 8.22
N GLU A 71 3.13 8.89 7.63
CA GLU A 71 2.37 9.45 6.52
C GLU A 71 2.55 8.60 5.26
N THR A 72 1.54 8.63 4.39
CA THR A 72 1.52 7.74 3.20
C THR A 72 2.68 8.06 2.27
N GLU A 73 3.04 9.33 2.11
CA GLU A 73 4.12 9.83 1.25
C GLU A 73 5.52 9.44 1.74
N GLU A 74 5.66 9.14 3.04
CA GLU A 74 6.93 8.69 3.59
C GLU A 74 7.25 7.26 3.16
N LEU A 75 6.22 6.43 2.91
CA LEU A 75 6.37 5.01 2.63
C LEU A 75 5.95 4.62 1.20
N PHE A 76 5.22 5.48 0.50
CA PHE A 76 4.70 5.22 -0.83
C PHE A 76 4.77 6.46 -1.72
N ASP A 77 5.11 6.24 -2.99
CA ASP A 77 5.06 7.26 -4.03
C ASP A 77 3.75 7.14 -4.81
N LEU A 78 2.99 8.24 -4.93
CA LEU A 78 1.80 8.27 -5.77
C LEU A 78 2.19 8.53 -7.22
N GLU A 79 1.91 7.57 -8.09
CA GLU A 79 2.23 7.61 -9.52
C GLU A 79 0.96 7.49 -10.35
N ARG A 80 0.95 8.07 -11.56
CA ARG A 80 -0.17 7.89 -12.47
C ARG A 80 -0.17 6.48 -13.08
N ILE A 81 -1.34 5.87 -13.22
CA ILE A 81 -1.49 4.56 -13.85
C ILE A 81 -1.26 4.71 -15.36
N ASN A 82 -0.09 4.28 -15.82
CA ASN A 82 0.16 4.09 -17.25
C ASN A 82 -0.39 2.71 -17.62
N TYR A 83 -1.63 2.68 -18.11
CA TYR A 83 -2.09 1.50 -18.83
C TYR A 83 -1.29 1.42 -20.12
N ALA A 84 -0.57 0.31 -20.33
CA ALA A 84 -0.02 0.02 -21.66
C ALA A 84 -1.21 -0.01 -22.65
N ALA A 85 -1.13 0.84 -23.66
CA ALA A 85 -2.12 0.94 -24.74
C ALA A 85 -2.12 -0.33 -25.60
#